data_AF-A0A660Z4M4-F1
#
_entry.id   AF-A0A660Z4M4-F1
#
_cell.length_a   1.000
_cell.length_b   1.000
_cell.length_c   1.000
_cell.angle_alpha   90.00
_cell.angle_beta   90.00
_cell.angle_gamma   90.00
#
_symmetry.space_group_name_H-M   'P 1'
#
loop_
_entity.id
_entity.type
_entity.pdbx_description
1 polymer ?
#
loop_
_entity_poly.entity_id
_entity_poly.type
_entity_poly.pdbx_seq_one_letter_code
_entity_poly.pdbx_strand_id
1 'polypeptide(L)'
;MSPLAVLYRIGLGLWDYSWKFRKAVKIDVPVISVGNLTAGGSGKTPLTIYLAERFLERQMKPAVLIRGYRRKGKGDLFLLTGTKEVPPVENTGDEAQLIYRRLSGEVPVGIGRRRERTARFLLEKENPDLFILDDGFQYRKLHQDVKIVIINVGSLKEPVRLLPAGDWREPLSALKR
;
A
#
# COMPACT_ATOMS: atom_id res chain seq x y z
N MET A 1 15.63 9.78 24.83
CA MET A 1 14.97 8.76 23.98
C MET A 1 14.55 7.62 24.88
N SER A 2 13.33 7.09 24.77
CA SER A 2 12.93 5.93 25.58
C SER A 2 13.70 4.67 25.14
N PRO A 3 14.05 3.74 26.05
CA PRO A 3 14.72 2.49 25.70
C PRO A 3 14.00 1.70 24.61
N LEU A 4 12.66 1.72 24.61
CA LEU A 4 11.83 1.09 23.60
C LEU A 4 12.02 1.68 22.19
N ALA A 5 12.21 2.99 22.07
CA ALA A 5 12.45 3.63 20.78
C ALA A 5 13.84 3.28 20.21
N VAL A 6 14.83 3.06 21.07
CA VAL A 6 16.15 2.58 20.66
C VAL A 6 16.06 1.16 20.11
N LEU A 7 15.38 0.26 20.83
CA LEU A 7 15.14 -1.11 20.37
C LEU A 7 14.37 -1.13 19.04
N TYR A 8 13.35 -0.28 18.89
CA TYR A 8 12.62 -0.14 17.64
C TYR A 8 13.53 0.30 16.49
N ARG A 9 14.39 1.30 16.73
CA ARG A 9 15.36 1.80 15.72
C ARG A 9 16.36 0.71 15.32
N ILE A 10 16.86 -0.08 16.27
CA ILE A 10 17.76 -1.21 15.99
C ILE A 10 17.03 -2.25 15.15
N GLY A 11 15.80 -2.62 15.53
CA GLY A 11 14.97 -3.56 14.77
C GLY A 11 14.71 -3.09 13.34
N LEU A 12 14.42 -1.80 13.16
CA LEU A 12 14.25 -1.20 11.83
C LEU A 12 15.55 -1.25 11.02
N GLY A 13 16.71 -0.98 11.64
CA GLY A 13 18.01 -1.06 10.97
C GLY A 13 18.35 -2.49 10.50
N LEU A 14 18.09 -3.50 11.34
CA LEU A 14 18.26 -4.91 10.98
C LEU A 14 17.30 -5.31 9.85
N TRP A 15 16.06 -4.85 9.92
CA TRP A 15 15.07 -5.06 8.87
C TRP A 15 15.56 -4.45 7.54
N ASP A 16 16.00 -3.20 7.55
CA ASP A 16 16.54 -2.51 6.37
C ASP A 16 17.76 -3.24 5.79
N TYR A 17 18.67 -3.68 6.64
CA TYR A 17 19.82 -4.46 6.24
C TYR A 17 19.41 -5.78 5.57
N SER A 18 18.41 -6.49 6.12
CA SER A 18 17.91 -7.74 5.52
C SER A 18 17.34 -7.54 4.11
N TRP A 19 16.86 -6.34 3.78
CA TRP A 19 16.34 -6.01 2.46
C TRP A 19 17.42 -5.59 1.46
N LYS A 20 18.65 -5.30 1.88
CA LYS A 20 19.76 -5.03 0.95
C LYS A 20 20.08 -6.22 0.04
N PHE A 21 19.87 -7.44 0.53
CA PHE A 21 20.18 -8.69 -0.19
C PHE A 21 18.95 -9.36 -0.80
N ARG A 22 17.75 -8.80 -0.59
CA ARG A 22 16.50 -9.36 -1.12
C ARG A 22 16.11 -8.60 -2.38
N LYS A 23 15.89 -9.32 -3.47
CA LYS A 23 15.35 -8.74 -4.70
C LYS A 23 13.84 -8.60 -4.57
N ALA A 24 13.34 -7.40 -4.90
CA ALA A 24 11.92 -7.19 -5.09
C ALA A 24 11.45 -7.95 -6.33
N VAL A 25 10.25 -8.53 -6.26
CA VAL A 25 9.60 -9.16 -7.42
C VAL A 25 9.19 -8.06 -8.38
N LYS A 26 9.66 -8.13 -9.63
CA LYS A 26 9.16 -7.28 -10.72
C LYS A 26 7.99 -7.98 -11.42
N ILE A 27 7.02 -7.19 -11.86
CA ILE A 27 5.90 -7.61 -12.69
C ILE A 27 5.95 -6.82 -14.01
N ASP A 28 5.23 -7.27 -15.03
CA ASP A 28 5.38 -6.77 -16.40
C ASP A 28 4.72 -5.40 -16.65
N VAL A 29 4.10 -4.82 -15.62
CA VAL A 29 3.40 -3.54 -15.67
C VAL A 29 3.92 -2.61 -14.56
N PRO A 30 3.89 -1.29 -14.78
CA PRO A 30 4.35 -0.31 -13.80
C PRO A 30 3.57 -0.39 -12.47
N VAL A 31 4.26 -0.11 -11.38
CA VAL A 31 3.71 -0.09 -10.01
C VAL A 31 4.00 1.25 -9.35
N ILE A 32 2.96 1.99 -9.02
CA ILE A 32 3.03 3.20 -8.19
C ILE A 32 2.65 2.84 -6.76
N SER A 33 3.48 3.18 -5.78
CA SER A 33 3.11 3.03 -4.37
C SER A 33 2.69 4.36 -3.78
N VAL A 34 1.59 4.37 -3.04
CA VAL A 34 1.19 5.47 -2.16
C VAL A 34 1.42 5.04 -0.72
N GLY A 35 2.19 5.80 0.04
CA GLY A 35 2.48 5.47 1.43
C GLY A 35 2.80 6.68 2.29
N ASN A 36 3.20 6.42 3.53
CA ASN A 36 3.60 7.45 4.47
C ASN A 36 4.71 6.94 5.40
N LEU A 37 5.32 7.88 6.13
CA LEU A 37 6.34 7.58 7.14
C LEU A 37 5.79 7.55 8.56
N THR A 38 4.53 7.94 8.77
CA THR A 38 3.93 8.09 10.10
C THR A 38 2.82 7.07 10.36
N ALA A 39 2.50 6.83 11.62
CA ALA A 39 1.37 6.04 12.06
C ALA A 39 0.18 6.98 12.26
N GLY A 40 -0.73 6.99 11.28
CA GLY A 40 -1.91 7.85 11.31
C GLY A 40 -2.56 7.97 9.93
N GLY A 41 -3.73 8.60 9.89
CA GLY A 41 -4.43 8.95 8.65
C GLY A 41 -3.65 10.03 7.91
N SER A 42 -3.05 9.68 6.79
CA SER A 42 -2.17 10.54 5.99
C SER A 42 -2.75 10.89 4.63
N GLY A 43 -4.03 10.61 4.38
CA GLY A 43 -4.64 10.87 3.07
C GLY A 43 -4.18 9.92 1.96
N LYS A 44 -3.54 8.80 2.30
CA LYS A 44 -3.08 7.77 1.32
C LYS A 44 -4.24 7.26 0.46
N THR A 45 -5.30 6.79 1.10
CA THR A 45 -6.46 6.22 0.40
C THR A 45 -7.16 7.24 -0.51
N PRO A 46 -7.42 8.49 -0.07
CA PRO A 46 -7.86 9.55 -0.99
C PRO A 46 -6.92 9.78 -2.18
N LEU A 47 -5.60 9.79 -1.97
CA LEU A 47 -4.64 9.96 -3.06
C LEU A 47 -4.61 8.75 -4.00
N THR A 48 -4.73 7.54 -3.48
CA THR A 48 -4.86 6.31 -4.27
C THR A 48 -6.09 6.36 -5.17
N ILE A 49 -7.25 6.76 -4.62
CA ILE A 49 -8.48 6.94 -5.39
C ILE A 49 -8.29 8.01 -6.46
N TYR A 50 -7.76 9.18 -6.08
CA TYR A 50 -7.49 10.28 -7.01
C TYR A 50 -6.60 9.84 -8.18
N LEU A 51 -5.51 9.12 -7.91
CA LEU A 51 -4.61 8.63 -8.96
C LEU A 51 -5.33 7.64 -9.87
N ALA A 52 -6.07 6.68 -9.31
CA ALA A 52 -6.81 5.70 -10.09
C ALA A 52 -7.81 6.37 -11.03
N GLU A 53 -8.57 7.36 -10.55
CA GLU A 53 -9.48 8.16 -11.39
C GLU A 53 -8.73 8.89 -12.51
N ARG A 54 -7.61 9.56 -12.22
CA ARG A 54 -6.85 10.30 -13.24
C ARG A 54 -6.26 9.38 -14.32
N PHE A 55 -5.89 8.15 -13.96
CA PHE A 55 -5.43 7.17 -14.93
C PHE A 55 -6.59 6.58 -15.75
N LEU A 56 -7.72 6.32 -15.11
CA LEU A 56 -8.93 5.89 -15.80
C LEU A 56 -9.44 6.93 -16.82
N GLU A 57 -9.44 8.22 -16.46
CA GLU A 57 -9.77 9.34 -17.36
C GLU A 57 -8.84 9.42 -18.58
N ARG A 58 -7.60 8.92 -18.44
CA ARG A 58 -6.62 8.82 -19.53
C ARG A 58 -6.74 7.52 -20.32
N GLN A 59 -7.84 6.79 -20.16
CA GLN A 59 -8.12 5.52 -20.83
C GLN A 59 -7.11 4.40 -20.50
N MET A 60 -6.39 4.53 -19.39
CA MET A 60 -5.56 3.46 -18.86
C MET A 60 -6.41 2.48 -18.04
N LYS A 61 -5.84 1.31 -17.73
CA LYS A 61 -6.47 0.26 -16.93
C LYS A 61 -5.76 0.11 -15.58
N PRO A 62 -5.96 1.07 -14.65
CA PRO A 62 -5.37 0.96 -13.32
C PRO A 62 -6.01 -0.19 -12.53
N ALA A 63 -5.25 -0.76 -11.61
CA ALA A 63 -5.76 -1.63 -10.56
C ALA A 63 -5.14 -1.29 -9.20
N VAL A 64 -5.93 -1.36 -8.13
CA VAL A 64 -5.47 -1.04 -6.78
C VAL A 64 -5.11 -2.31 -6.01
N LEU A 65 -3.99 -2.29 -5.31
CA LEU A 65 -3.57 -3.37 -4.42
C LEU A 65 -3.59 -2.89 -2.97
N ILE A 66 -4.35 -3.60 -2.14
CA ILE A 66 -4.49 -3.32 -0.72
C ILE A 66 -4.15 -4.56 0.11
N ARG A 67 -3.65 -4.34 1.33
CA ARG A 67 -3.25 -5.42 2.25
C ARG A 67 -4.43 -6.27 2.76
N GLY A 68 -5.60 -5.64 2.98
CA GLY A 68 -6.74 -6.24 3.68
C GLY A 68 -6.52 -6.36 5.19
N TYR A 69 -6.42 -5.23 5.89
CA TYR A 69 -6.25 -5.21 7.35
C TYR A 69 -7.56 -5.64 8.06
N ARG A 70 -7.46 -6.37 9.18
CA ARG A 70 -8.60 -6.85 10.01
C ARG A 70 -9.68 -7.74 9.35
N ARG A 71 -9.46 -8.26 8.14
CA ARG A 71 -10.39 -9.24 7.54
C ARG A 71 -10.49 -10.54 8.36
N LYS A 72 -11.70 -11.11 8.43
CA LYS A 72 -12.00 -12.39 9.12
C LYS A 72 -12.14 -13.57 8.15
N GLY A 73 -12.24 -13.30 6.85
CA GLY A 73 -12.41 -14.32 5.82
C GLY A 73 -11.28 -15.36 5.74
N LYS A 74 -11.66 -16.61 5.41
CA LYS A 74 -10.73 -17.69 5.04
C LYS A 74 -10.28 -17.47 3.59
N GLY A 75 -9.02 -17.09 3.39
CA GLY A 75 -8.44 -16.89 2.06
C GLY A 75 -7.28 -15.89 2.10
N ASP A 76 -6.21 -16.20 1.35
CA ASP A 76 -5.04 -15.32 1.29
C ASP A 76 -5.24 -14.12 0.34
N LEU A 77 -6.21 -14.20 -0.56
CA LEU A 77 -6.43 -13.26 -1.66
C LEU A 77 -7.93 -13.13 -1.99
N PHE A 78 -8.41 -11.90 -2.20
CA PHE A 78 -9.73 -11.61 -2.78
C PHE A 78 -9.59 -10.54 -3.86
N LEU A 79 -10.51 -10.52 -4.81
CA LEU A 79 -10.63 -9.46 -5.81
C LEU A 79 -12.02 -8.82 -5.73
N LEU A 80 -12.06 -7.51 -5.91
CA LEU A 80 -13.27 -6.77 -6.26
C LEU A 80 -13.12 -6.35 -7.72
N THR A 81 -13.89 -6.95 -8.61
CA THR A 81 -13.91 -6.66 -10.04
C THR A 81 -15.36 -6.59 -10.50
N GLY A 82 -15.63 -6.10 -11.72
CA GLY A 82 -16.94 -5.67 -12.26
C GLY A 82 -18.11 -6.66 -12.26
N THR A 83 -18.12 -7.67 -11.39
CA THR A 83 -19.24 -8.54 -11.11
C THR A 83 -20.32 -7.84 -10.29
N LYS A 84 -21.59 -8.16 -10.59
CA LYS A 84 -22.77 -7.68 -9.85
C LYS A 84 -22.76 -8.09 -8.38
N GLU A 85 -22.03 -9.14 -8.03
CA GLU A 85 -21.85 -9.58 -6.65
C GLU A 85 -20.50 -9.12 -6.13
N VAL A 86 -20.54 -8.16 -5.21
CA VAL A 86 -19.39 -7.73 -4.43
C VAL A 86 -19.27 -8.69 -3.24
N PRO A 87 -18.13 -9.39 -3.05
CA PRO A 87 -17.96 -10.30 -1.92
C PRO A 87 -18.21 -9.61 -0.57
N PRO A 88 -18.67 -10.34 0.47
CA PRO A 88 -18.99 -9.76 1.77
C PRO A 88 -17.83 -8.97 2.39
N VAL A 89 -18.18 -7.96 3.21
CA VAL A 89 -17.21 -7.06 3.86
C VAL A 89 -16.28 -7.83 4.81
N GLU A 90 -16.75 -8.92 5.41
CA GLU A 90 -15.97 -9.78 6.31
C GLU A 90 -14.74 -10.39 5.62
N ASN A 91 -14.83 -10.60 4.31
CA ASN A 91 -13.77 -11.16 3.46
C ASN A 91 -12.87 -10.07 2.87
N THR A 92 -13.45 -8.93 2.50
CA THR A 92 -12.79 -7.89 1.70
C THR A 92 -12.24 -6.74 2.54
N GLY A 93 -12.90 -6.42 3.65
CA GLY A 93 -12.60 -5.30 4.55
C GLY A 93 -13.18 -3.97 4.08
N ASP A 94 -13.43 -3.08 5.04
CA ASP A 94 -14.07 -1.78 4.79
C ASP A 94 -13.27 -0.88 3.85
N GLU A 95 -11.94 -0.87 3.98
CA GLU A 95 -11.05 -0.03 3.16
C GLU A 95 -11.12 -0.41 1.67
N ALA A 96 -11.10 -1.71 1.36
CA ALA A 96 -11.16 -2.19 -0.02
C ALA A 96 -12.52 -1.87 -0.66
N GLN A 97 -13.59 -2.10 0.09
CA GLN A 97 -14.97 -1.80 -0.30
C GLN A 97 -15.18 -0.31 -0.53
N LEU A 98 -14.61 0.55 0.33
CA LEU A 98 -14.62 2.00 0.16
C LEU A 98 -13.94 2.41 -1.15
N ILE A 99 -12.72 1.93 -1.40
CA ILE A 99 -11.97 2.26 -2.62
C ILE A 99 -12.75 1.81 -3.85
N TYR A 100 -13.20 0.55 -3.88
CA TYR A 100 -13.92 0.00 -5.02
C TYR A 100 -15.20 0.77 -5.33
N ARG A 101 -16.01 1.09 -4.32
CA ARG A 101 -17.23 1.89 -4.48
C ARG A 101 -16.96 3.33 -4.91
N ARG A 102 -15.89 3.95 -4.39
CA ARG A 102 -15.51 5.32 -4.78
C ARG A 102 -15.04 5.40 -6.23
N LEU A 103 -14.51 4.31 -6.75
CA LEU A 103 -14.12 4.15 -8.15
C LEU A 103 -15.24 3.54 -9.00
N SER A 104 -16.50 3.66 -8.56
CA SER A 104 -17.70 3.18 -9.25
C SER A 104 -17.70 1.70 -9.66
N GLY A 105 -16.81 0.90 -9.08
CA GLY A 105 -16.56 -0.49 -9.50
C GLY A 105 -15.79 -0.65 -10.81
N GLU A 106 -15.31 0.44 -11.41
CA GLU A 106 -14.59 0.44 -12.69
C GLU A 106 -13.12 0.04 -12.54
N VAL A 107 -12.54 0.27 -11.37
CA VAL A 107 -11.14 -0.03 -11.07
C VAL A 107 -11.06 -1.29 -10.21
N PRO A 108 -10.45 -2.39 -10.71
CA PRO A 108 -10.27 -3.60 -9.94
C PRO A 108 -9.45 -3.38 -8.66
N VAL A 109 -9.88 -3.99 -7.56
CA VAL A 109 -9.16 -3.94 -6.26
C VAL A 109 -8.73 -5.33 -5.84
N GLY A 110 -7.42 -5.57 -5.80
CA GLY A 110 -6.81 -6.78 -5.30
C GLY A 110 -6.47 -6.69 -3.82
N ILE A 111 -6.96 -7.63 -3.02
CA ILE A 111 -6.85 -7.65 -1.56
C ILE A 111 -5.99 -8.82 -1.14
N GLY A 112 -4.81 -8.57 -0.57
CA GLY A 112 -3.96 -9.64 -0.06
C GLY A 112 -2.69 -9.18 0.64
N ARG A 113 -2.23 -9.98 1.61
CA ARG A 113 -0.98 -9.69 2.35
C ARG A 113 0.25 -9.73 1.45
N ARG A 114 0.26 -10.65 0.48
CA ARG A 114 1.33 -10.89 -0.50
C ARG A 114 0.98 -10.17 -1.81
N ARG A 115 1.26 -8.86 -1.89
CA ARG A 115 0.85 -8.02 -3.03
C ARG A 115 1.46 -8.48 -4.35
N GLU A 116 2.62 -9.12 -4.35
CA GLU A 116 3.23 -9.70 -5.55
C GLU A 116 2.44 -10.91 -6.10
N ARG A 117 1.72 -11.64 -5.25
CA ARG A 117 0.83 -12.72 -5.69
C ARG A 117 -0.52 -12.15 -6.11
N THR A 118 -1.03 -11.19 -5.34
CA THR A 118 -2.27 -10.48 -5.67
C THR A 118 -2.18 -9.73 -7.00
N ALA A 119 -1.06 -9.06 -7.27
CA ALA A 119 -0.81 -8.38 -8.54
C ALA A 119 -0.84 -9.35 -9.72
N ARG A 120 -0.14 -10.49 -9.63
CA ARG A 120 -0.15 -11.49 -10.71
C ARG A 120 -1.53 -12.04 -10.99
N PHE A 121 -2.25 -12.40 -9.93
CA PHE A 121 -3.61 -12.92 -10.09
C PHE A 121 -4.55 -11.87 -10.70
N LEU A 122 -4.40 -10.60 -10.32
CA LEU A 122 -5.19 -9.52 -10.91
C LEU A 122 -4.77 -9.22 -12.36
N LEU A 123 -3.48 -9.34 -12.67
CA LEU A 123 -2.94 -9.25 -14.03
C LEU A 123 -3.57 -10.30 -14.96
N GLU A 124 -3.65 -11.55 -14.49
CA GLU A 124 -4.26 -12.66 -15.23
C GLU A 124 -5.78 -12.49 -15.45
N LYS A 125 -6.49 -11.87 -14.50
CA LYS A 125 -7.96 -11.78 -14.53
C LYS A 125 -8.49 -10.55 -15.24
N GLU A 126 -7.87 -9.40 -15.02
CA GLU A 126 -8.40 -8.10 -15.46
C GLU A 126 -7.46 -7.39 -16.45
N ASN A 127 -6.25 -7.92 -16.65
CA ASN A 127 -5.21 -7.35 -17.52
C ASN A 127 -5.00 -5.82 -17.36
N PRO A 128 -4.80 -5.31 -16.11
CA PRO A 128 -4.42 -3.93 -15.89
C PRO A 128 -3.07 -3.59 -16.52
N ASP A 129 -2.90 -2.34 -16.93
CA ASP A 129 -1.65 -1.80 -17.45
C ASP A 129 -0.87 -0.99 -16.41
N LEU A 130 -1.43 -0.82 -15.20
CA LEU A 130 -0.84 -0.07 -14.10
C LEU A 130 -1.36 -0.58 -12.75
N PHE A 131 -0.47 -0.73 -11.76
CA PHE A 131 -0.87 -0.97 -10.37
C PHE A 131 -0.63 0.23 -9.47
N ILE A 132 -1.57 0.46 -8.55
CA ILE A 132 -1.44 1.43 -7.46
C ILE A 132 -1.47 0.67 -6.12
N LEU A 133 -0.39 0.73 -5.35
CA LEU A 133 -0.28 0.14 -4.03
C LEU A 133 -0.75 1.12 -2.96
N ASP A 134 -1.86 0.81 -2.28
CA ASP A 134 -2.30 1.57 -1.10
C ASP A 134 -1.52 1.11 0.14
N ASP A 135 -1.00 2.05 0.92
CA ASP A 135 -0.07 1.83 2.04
C ASP A 135 1.16 0.97 1.65
N GLY A 136 1.74 1.32 0.50
CA GLY A 136 2.78 0.53 -0.16
C GLY A 136 4.22 0.83 0.25
N PHE A 137 4.51 1.96 0.89
CA PHE A 137 5.89 2.43 1.08
C PHE A 137 6.80 1.44 1.82
N GLN A 138 6.28 0.78 2.87
CA GLN A 138 7.00 -0.26 3.60
C GLN A 138 7.02 -1.62 2.87
N TYR A 139 6.26 -1.78 1.79
CA TYR A 139 6.10 -3.05 1.08
C TYR A 139 7.18 -3.29 0.02
N ARG A 140 8.34 -3.79 0.46
CA ARG A 140 9.53 -3.96 -0.40
C ARG A 140 9.57 -5.26 -1.23
N LYS A 141 8.58 -6.13 -1.08
CA LYS A 141 8.51 -7.43 -1.79
C LYS A 141 8.15 -7.28 -3.26
N LEU A 142 7.40 -6.24 -3.60
CA LEU A 142 7.01 -5.91 -4.97
C LEU A 142 7.83 -4.69 -5.40
N HIS A 143 8.40 -4.74 -6.60
CA HIS A 143 9.09 -3.61 -7.19
C HIS A 143 8.10 -2.46 -7.41
N GLN A 144 8.55 -1.24 -7.15
CA GLN A 144 7.75 -0.02 -7.25
C GLN A 144 8.53 0.94 -8.13
N ASP A 145 8.01 1.21 -9.32
CA ASP A 145 8.63 2.11 -10.30
C ASP A 145 8.53 3.57 -9.83
N VAL A 146 7.45 3.91 -9.11
CA VAL A 146 7.27 5.24 -8.50
C VAL A 146 6.79 5.09 -7.06
N LYS A 147 7.37 5.87 -6.16
CA LYS A 147 6.95 5.94 -4.76
C LYS A 147 6.50 7.35 -4.40
N ILE A 148 5.23 7.48 -4.05
CA ILE A 148 4.63 8.70 -3.55
C ILE A 148 4.48 8.57 -2.04
N VAL A 149 5.15 9.46 -1.30
CA VAL A 149 5.15 9.44 0.17
C VAL A 149 4.47 10.69 0.68
N ILE A 150 3.37 10.51 1.42
CA ILE A 150 2.67 11.61 2.06
C ILE A 150 3.26 11.84 3.44
N ILE A 151 3.60 13.10 3.72
CA ILE A 151 4.13 13.54 5.00
C ILE A 151 3.12 14.51 5.59
N ASN A 152 2.62 14.19 6.79
CA ASN A 152 1.79 15.13 7.55
C ASN A 152 2.69 16.21 8.16
N VAL A 153 2.41 17.47 7.84
CA VAL A 153 3.15 18.63 8.39
C VAL A 153 3.10 18.64 9.92
N GLY A 154 1.98 18.24 10.53
CA GLY A 154 1.85 18.16 11.99
C GLY A 154 2.77 17.12 12.64
N SER A 155 3.26 16.14 11.88
CA SER A 155 4.21 15.13 12.33
C SER A 155 5.67 15.57 12.22
N LEU A 156 5.98 16.65 11.49
CA LEU A 156 7.35 17.18 11.31
C LEU A 156 7.85 17.98 12.53
N LYS A 157 7.43 17.59 13.74
CA LYS A 157 7.90 18.23 14.97
C LYS A 157 9.34 17.82 15.25
N GLU A 158 10.18 18.78 15.63
CA GLU A 158 11.56 18.52 15.99
C GLU A 158 11.75 18.28 17.51
N PRO A 159 12.52 17.26 17.91
CA PRO A 159 13.09 16.22 17.05
C PRO A 159 12.03 15.23 16.57
N VAL A 160 12.16 14.72 15.34
CA VAL A 160 11.32 13.63 14.82
C VAL A 160 11.53 12.38 15.68
N ARG A 161 10.45 11.82 16.21
CA ARG A 161 10.49 10.64 17.11
C ARG A 161 9.84 9.43 16.44
N LEU A 162 10.61 8.34 16.38
CA LEU A 162 10.11 7.05 15.95
C LEU A 162 9.17 6.43 16.99
N LEU A 163 8.33 5.51 16.54
CA LEU A 163 7.53 4.65 17.41
C LEU A 163 8.43 3.92 18.44
N PRO A 164 7.95 3.70 19.68
CA PRO A 164 6.69 4.21 20.24
C PRO A 164 6.82 5.65 20.83
N ALA A 165 7.98 6.29 20.72
CA ALA A 165 8.23 7.63 21.31
C ALA A 165 7.64 8.80 20.51
N GLY A 166 7.13 8.54 19.31
CA GLY A 166 6.40 9.46 18.45
C GLY A 166 5.62 8.65 17.42
N ASP A 167 5.14 9.32 16.37
CA ASP A 167 4.29 8.71 15.36
C ASP A 167 5.06 8.20 14.12
N TRP A 168 6.38 8.36 14.03
CA TRP A 168 7.12 7.93 12.84
C TRP A 168 7.41 6.43 12.83
N ARG A 169 7.02 5.75 11.75
CA ARG A 169 7.35 4.33 11.47
C ARG A 169 8.78 4.16 10.99
N GLU A 170 9.25 5.10 10.18
CA GLU A 170 10.61 5.08 9.62
C GLU A 170 11.19 6.50 9.66
N PRO A 171 12.52 6.67 9.76
CA PRO A 171 13.13 8.00 9.76
C PRO A 171 12.99 8.68 8.39
N LEU A 172 13.12 10.02 8.36
CA LEU A 172 13.14 10.81 7.12
C LEU A 172 14.14 10.28 6.07
N SER A 173 15.27 9.71 6.51
CA SER A 173 16.26 9.10 5.62
C SER A 173 15.73 7.94 4.79
N ALA A 174 14.59 7.33 5.17
CA ALA A 174 13.92 6.29 4.39
C ALA A 174 13.41 6.78 3.02
N LEU A 175 13.20 8.09 2.85
CA LEU A 175 12.81 8.71 1.57
C LEU A 175 13.86 8.55 0.47
N LYS A 176 15.11 8.25 0.83
CA LYS A 176 16.19 8.00 -0.14
C LYS A 176 16.04 6.67 -0.90
N ARG A 177 15.05 5.84 -0.57
CA ARG A 177 14.79 4.55 -1.20
C ARG A 177 13.68 4.63 -2.23
#